data_AF-A0A3L8DXV3-F1
#
_entry.id   AF-A0A3L8DXV3-F1
#
_cell.length_a   1.000
_cell.length_b   1.000
_cell.length_c   1.000
_cell.angle_alpha   90.00
_cell.angle_beta   90.00
_cell.angle_gamma   90.00
#
_symmetry.space_group_name_H-M   'P 1'
#
loop_
_entity.id
_entity.type
_entity.pdbx_description
1 polymer ?
#
loop_
_entity_poly.entity_id
_entity_poly.type
_entity_poly.pdbx_seq_one_letter_code
_entity_poly.pdbx_strand_id
1 'polypeptide(L)'
;MLGPYPANLNDAEILRTLLQDPNGLCKLLKENDIMVLDRGFRDVKAELELKKIRVLMPALKGKRKQLTTKESNESRYVTKIRWAVEAVHGILKQKYQLLDHKLDNKMLPKIGTYFRIASFINNQFGKRLQSDAEFSSEIIEKMRVSKDIENTLAAEAEEKGWLRKKLVFQSISSDMSNFPEMTIKDLTILFTETYQLSQAVSYLAEMIDKDVLAFLDYCNMHVIVQTEVELLAAVHMLLQ
;
A
#
# COMPACT_ATOMS: atom_id res chain seq x y z
N MET A 1 -3.04 -16.45 -21.92
CA MET A 1 -4.09 -15.54 -21.40
C MET A 1 -4.67 -14.81 -22.59
N LEU A 2 -5.93 -15.03 -22.95
CA LEU A 2 -6.62 -14.26 -24.00
C LEU A 2 -7.39 -13.13 -23.32
N GLY A 3 -6.77 -11.96 -23.22
CA GLY A 3 -7.44 -10.71 -22.86
C GLY A 3 -7.63 -9.82 -24.09
N PRO A 4 -8.35 -8.69 -23.98
CA PRO A 4 -8.46 -7.73 -25.08
C PRO A 4 -7.11 -7.09 -25.46
N TYR A 5 -6.09 -7.25 -24.62
CA TYR A 5 -4.74 -6.74 -24.83
C TYR A 5 -3.74 -7.90 -24.86
N PRO A 6 -2.73 -7.86 -25.76
CA PRO A 6 -1.59 -8.74 -25.74
C PRO A 6 -0.87 -8.76 -24.39
N ALA A 7 -0.31 -9.92 -24.00
CA ALA A 7 0.35 -10.12 -22.70
C ALA A 7 1.66 -9.32 -22.53
N ASN A 8 2.21 -8.75 -23.60
CA ASN A 8 3.40 -7.90 -23.57
C ASN A 8 3.09 -6.42 -23.35
N LEU A 9 1.81 -6.01 -23.39
CA LEU A 9 1.42 -4.64 -23.09
C LEU A 9 1.37 -4.45 -21.58
N ASN A 10 2.04 -3.42 -21.09
CA ASN A 10 1.97 -3.06 -19.68
C ASN A 10 0.68 -2.24 -19.37
N ASP A 11 0.37 -2.10 -18.09
CA ASP A 11 -0.83 -1.40 -17.65
C ASP A 11 -0.90 0.06 -18.13
N ALA A 12 0.25 0.75 -18.24
CA ALA A 12 0.31 2.13 -18.74
C ALA A 12 -0.07 2.22 -20.23
N GLU A 13 0.41 1.29 -21.06
CA GLU A 13 0.09 1.20 -22.49
C GLU A 13 -1.37 0.84 -22.72
N ILE A 14 -1.91 -0.05 -21.90
CA ILE A 14 -3.34 -0.39 -21.90
C ILE A 14 -4.17 0.86 -21.57
N LEU A 15 -3.82 1.59 -20.49
CA LEU A 15 -4.53 2.82 -20.12
C LEU A 15 -4.42 3.90 -21.21
N ARG A 16 -3.24 4.08 -21.82
CA ARG A 16 -3.07 4.99 -22.96
C ARG A 16 -4.01 4.64 -24.11
N THR A 17 -4.16 3.37 -24.43
CA THR A 17 -5.11 2.91 -25.47
C THR A 17 -6.56 3.20 -25.07
N LEU A 18 -6.93 2.96 -23.80
CA LEU A 18 -8.28 3.25 -23.28
C LEU A 18 -8.61 4.76 -23.28
N LEU A 19 -7.60 5.63 -23.14
CA LEU A 19 -7.75 7.09 -23.21
C LEU A 19 -7.89 7.61 -24.65
N GLN A 20 -7.57 6.80 -25.66
CA GLN A 20 -7.75 7.15 -27.07
C GLN A 20 -9.16 6.82 -27.56
N ASP A 21 -9.89 5.93 -26.88
CA ASP A 21 -11.27 5.61 -27.23
C ASP A 21 -12.22 6.77 -26.85
N PRO A 22 -12.79 7.49 -27.84
CA PRO A 22 -13.69 8.61 -27.56
C PRO A 22 -15.01 8.15 -26.92
N ASN A 23 -15.34 6.86 -27.01
CA ASN A 23 -16.52 6.26 -26.37
C ASN A 23 -16.20 5.56 -25.05
N GLY A 24 -14.93 5.49 -24.67
CA GLY A 24 -14.43 4.76 -23.52
C GLY A 24 -14.27 5.62 -22.27
N LEU A 25 -13.16 5.41 -21.57
CA LEU A 25 -12.88 6.02 -20.26
C LEU A 25 -12.89 7.55 -20.30
N CYS A 26 -12.48 8.16 -21.42
CA CYS A 26 -12.45 9.61 -21.56
C CYS A 26 -13.81 10.30 -21.39
N LYS A 27 -14.94 9.61 -21.61
CA LYS A 27 -16.27 10.19 -21.33
C LYS A 27 -16.56 10.38 -19.85
N LEU A 28 -15.88 9.62 -18.99
CA LEU A 28 -16.06 9.66 -17.54
C LEU A 28 -15.12 10.68 -16.88
N LEU A 29 -14.06 11.08 -17.57
CA LEU A 29 -13.03 11.97 -17.05
C LEU A 29 -13.34 13.43 -17.41
N LYS A 30 -13.15 14.32 -16.44
CA LYS A 30 -13.28 15.77 -16.57
C LYS A 30 -11.98 16.46 -16.18
N GLU A 31 -11.81 17.69 -16.66
CA GLU A 31 -10.72 18.55 -16.20
C GLU A 31 -10.78 18.70 -14.67
N ASN A 32 -9.63 18.64 -14.01
CA ASN A 32 -9.43 18.67 -12.55
C ASN A 32 -9.87 17.42 -11.79
N ASP A 33 -10.26 16.34 -12.47
CA ASP A 33 -10.43 15.04 -11.81
C ASP A 33 -9.11 14.57 -11.19
N ILE A 34 -9.22 13.81 -10.11
CA ILE A 34 -8.08 13.19 -9.43
C ILE A 34 -8.07 11.71 -9.78
N MET A 35 -6.98 11.27 -10.41
CA MET A 35 -6.77 9.86 -10.74
C MET A 35 -5.72 9.26 -9.80
N VAL A 36 -6.12 8.26 -9.02
CA VAL A 36 -5.24 7.53 -8.11
C VAL A 36 -4.77 6.26 -8.80
N LEU A 37 -3.47 6.16 -9.06
CA LEU A 37 -2.87 5.12 -9.89
C LEU A 37 -1.77 4.35 -9.17
N ASP A 38 -1.44 3.16 -9.69
CA ASP A 38 -0.23 2.44 -9.31
C ASP A 38 1.03 3.06 -9.92
N ARG A 39 2.18 2.69 -9.34
CA ARG A 39 3.51 2.93 -9.91
C ARG A 39 3.65 2.37 -11.32
N GLY A 40 2.95 1.27 -11.65
CA GLY A 40 2.92 0.69 -12.99
C GLY A 40 2.37 1.61 -14.08
N PHE A 41 1.63 2.67 -13.72
CA PHE A 41 1.06 3.64 -14.66
C PHE A 41 1.89 4.92 -14.82
N ARG A 42 3.14 4.92 -14.33
CA ARG A 42 4.03 6.09 -14.38
C ARG A 42 4.18 6.71 -15.78
N ASP A 43 4.19 5.88 -16.81
CA ASP A 43 4.53 6.31 -18.18
C ASP A 43 3.37 7.01 -18.91
N VAL A 44 2.14 6.94 -18.37
CA VAL A 44 0.95 7.63 -18.89
C VAL A 44 0.63 8.91 -18.10
N LYS A 45 1.39 9.22 -17.05
CA LYS A 45 1.20 10.40 -16.20
C LYS A 45 1.13 11.71 -17.01
N ALA A 46 2.10 11.93 -17.91
CA ALA A 46 2.19 13.15 -18.69
C ALA A 46 0.96 13.37 -19.59
N GLU A 47 0.41 12.31 -20.15
CA GLU A 47 -0.79 12.36 -21.01
C GLU A 47 -2.06 12.70 -20.22
N LEU A 48 -2.17 12.19 -18.99
CA LEU A 48 -3.25 12.54 -18.07
C LEU A 48 -3.15 14.00 -17.63
N GLU A 49 -1.95 14.46 -17.28
CA GLU A 49 -1.71 15.86 -16.88
C GLU A 49 -1.97 16.85 -18.03
N LEU A 50 -1.67 16.48 -19.28
CA LEU A 50 -2.05 17.25 -20.47
C LEU A 50 -3.57 17.42 -20.62
N LYS A 51 -4.36 16.46 -20.14
CA LYS A 51 -5.83 16.53 -20.06
C LYS A 51 -6.31 17.25 -18.78
N LYS A 52 -5.40 17.92 -18.05
CA LYS A 52 -5.65 18.58 -16.75
C LYS A 52 -6.20 17.63 -15.68
N ILE A 53 -5.84 16.36 -15.73
CA ILE A 53 -6.16 15.39 -14.69
C ILE A 53 -5.01 15.37 -13.69
N ARG A 54 -5.34 15.49 -12.40
CA ARG A 54 -4.35 15.40 -11.33
C ARG A 54 -4.06 13.94 -11.04
N VAL A 55 -2.82 13.51 -11.29
CA VAL A 55 -2.42 12.12 -11.05
C VAL A 55 -1.75 12.00 -9.68
N LEU A 56 -2.27 11.08 -8.84
CA LEU A 56 -1.69 10.70 -7.57
C LEU A 56 -1.19 9.25 -7.65
N MET A 57 0.07 9.03 -7.29
CA MET A 57 0.68 7.70 -7.27
C MET A 57 1.73 7.62 -6.15
N PRO A 58 2.05 6.43 -5.63
CA PRO A 58 3.11 6.29 -4.64
C PRO A 58 4.45 6.74 -5.21
N ALA A 59 5.22 7.51 -4.43
CA ALA A 59 6.47 8.10 -4.87
C ALA A 59 7.55 7.04 -5.20
N LEU A 60 8.50 7.44 -6.06
CA LEU A 60 9.65 6.64 -6.46
C LEU A 60 10.93 7.22 -5.85
N LYS A 61 11.73 6.36 -5.21
CA LYS A 61 13.03 6.78 -4.67
C LYS A 61 14.00 7.22 -5.76
N GLY A 62 13.88 6.67 -6.97
CA GLY A 62 14.81 6.93 -8.07
C GLY A 62 16.22 6.47 -7.68
N LYS A 63 17.21 7.35 -7.84
CA LYS A 63 18.60 7.09 -7.41
C LYS A 63 18.87 7.38 -5.92
N ARG A 64 17.87 7.92 -5.20
CA ARG A 64 18.01 8.23 -3.76
C ARG A 64 17.89 6.96 -2.92
N LYS A 65 18.52 6.97 -1.75
CA LYS A 65 18.45 5.85 -0.80
C LYS A 65 17.06 5.70 -0.19
N GLN A 66 16.37 6.81 0.08
CA GLN A 66 15.06 6.85 0.71
C GLN A 66 14.19 7.96 0.11
N LEU A 67 12.87 7.86 0.34
CA LEU A 67 11.92 8.92 0.03
C LEU A 67 12.02 10.03 1.10
N THR A 68 11.64 11.25 0.74
CA THR A 68 11.44 12.29 1.75
C THR A 68 10.25 11.95 2.64
N THR A 69 10.19 12.57 3.83
CA THR A 69 9.05 12.41 4.75
C THR A 69 7.74 12.78 4.06
N LYS A 70 7.72 13.91 3.34
CA LYS A 70 6.57 14.37 2.59
C LYS A 70 6.12 13.38 1.52
N GLU A 71 7.05 12.89 0.68
CA GLU A 71 6.74 11.87 -0.34
C GLU A 71 6.21 10.58 0.28
N SER A 72 6.75 10.18 1.43
CA SER A 72 6.31 8.99 2.16
C SER A 72 4.89 9.17 2.70
N ASN A 73 4.59 10.32 3.30
CA ASN A 73 3.26 10.67 3.80
C ASN A 73 2.23 10.73 2.67
N GLU A 74 2.55 11.41 1.56
CA GLU A 74 1.69 11.46 0.37
C GLU A 74 1.43 10.06 -0.20
N SER A 75 2.45 9.18 -0.22
CA SER A 75 2.31 7.79 -0.67
C SER A 75 1.39 6.96 0.23
N ARG A 76 1.39 7.19 1.55
CA ARG A 76 0.47 6.52 2.48
C ARG A 76 -0.99 6.84 2.16
N TYR A 77 -1.31 8.10 1.88
CA TYR A 77 -2.68 8.48 1.47
C TYR A 77 -3.13 7.78 0.19
N VAL A 78 -2.25 7.72 -0.81
CA VAL A 78 -2.55 7.01 -2.06
C VAL A 78 -2.80 5.53 -1.81
N THR A 79 -1.99 4.91 -0.95
CA THR A 79 -2.10 3.49 -0.60
C THR A 79 -3.41 3.19 0.14
N LYS A 80 -3.81 4.04 1.10
CA LYS A 80 -5.10 3.91 1.82
C LYS A 80 -6.30 3.87 0.88
N ILE A 81 -6.30 4.75 -0.13
CA ILE A 81 -7.38 4.81 -1.13
C ILE A 81 -7.37 3.57 -2.02
N ARG A 82 -6.19 3.19 -2.52
CA ARG A 82 -6.04 2.00 -3.37
C ARG A 82 -6.52 0.74 -2.69
N TRP A 83 -6.15 0.54 -1.42
CA TRP A 83 -6.53 -0.64 -0.66
C TRP A 83 -8.05 -0.82 -0.63
N ALA A 84 -8.83 0.27 -0.47
CA ALA A 84 -10.29 0.17 -0.46
C ALA A 84 -10.84 -0.33 -1.81
N VAL A 85 -10.27 0.12 -2.92
CA VAL A 85 -10.63 -0.33 -4.28
C VAL A 85 -10.24 -1.79 -4.48
N GLU A 86 -9.01 -2.15 -4.11
CA GLU A 86 -8.48 -3.51 -4.20
C GLU A 86 -9.29 -4.51 -3.36
N ALA A 87 -9.70 -4.12 -2.14
CA ALA A 87 -10.54 -4.93 -1.27
C ALA A 87 -11.92 -5.18 -1.90
N VAL A 88 -12.56 -4.16 -2.50
CA VAL A 88 -13.83 -4.35 -3.22
C VAL A 88 -13.65 -5.26 -4.43
N HIS A 89 -12.56 -5.10 -5.20
CA HIS A 89 -12.25 -6.02 -6.29
C HIS A 89 -12.05 -7.46 -5.81
N GLY A 90 -11.37 -7.65 -4.68
CA GLY A 90 -11.21 -8.95 -4.02
C GLY A 90 -12.56 -9.57 -3.63
N ILE A 91 -13.45 -8.78 -3.01
CA ILE A 91 -14.81 -9.22 -2.67
C ILE A 91 -15.58 -9.66 -3.93
N LEU A 92 -15.51 -8.87 -5.01
CA LEU A 92 -16.19 -9.22 -6.25
C LEU A 92 -15.66 -10.52 -6.85
N LYS A 93 -14.34 -10.73 -6.87
CA LYS A 93 -13.75 -11.99 -7.36
C LYS A 93 -14.17 -13.17 -6.50
N GLN A 94 -14.02 -13.07 -5.18
CA GLN A 94 -14.31 -14.17 -4.26
C GLN A 94 -15.80 -14.54 -4.21
N LYS A 95 -16.69 -13.55 -4.23
CA LYS A 95 -18.14 -13.77 -4.10
C LYS A 95 -18.78 -14.24 -5.39
N TYR A 96 -18.30 -13.77 -6.53
CA TYR A 96 -18.88 -14.08 -7.83
C TYR A 96 -17.91 -14.96 -8.62
N GLN A 97 -18.02 -16.27 -8.45
CA GLN A 97 -17.17 -17.28 -9.11
C GLN A 97 -17.09 -17.11 -10.63
N LEU A 98 -18.15 -16.58 -11.26
CA LEU A 98 -18.13 -16.23 -12.69
C LEU A 98 -16.96 -15.30 -13.06
N LEU A 99 -16.60 -14.38 -12.16
CA LEU A 99 -15.52 -13.41 -12.34
C LEU A 99 -14.16 -13.96 -11.86
N ASP A 100 -14.11 -15.17 -11.34
CA ASP A 100 -12.91 -15.80 -10.77
C ASP A 100 -12.38 -16.91 -11.69
N HIS A 101 -11.25 -16.64 -12.35
CA HIS A 101 -10.34 -17.55 -13.08
C HIS A 101 -10.92 -18.59 -14.08
N LYS A 102 -12.24 -18.70 -14.28
CA LYS A 102 -12.89 -19.75 -15.10
C LYS A 102 -14.00 -19.22 -16.03
N LEU A 103 -13.68 -18.20 -16.83
CA LEU A 103 -14.60 -17.71 -17.87
C LEU A 103 -14.34 -18.40 -19.21
N ASP A 104 -15.40 -18.97 -19.81
CA ASP A 104 -15.35 -19.43 -21.20
C ASP A 104 -15.09 -18.23 -22.12
N ASN A 105 -14.20 -18.39 -23.10
CA ASN A 105 -13.90 -17.35 -24.10
C ASN A 105 -15.16 -16.84 -24.81
N LYS A 106 -16.21 -17.67 -24.96
CA LYS A 106 -17.52 -17.27 -25.52
C LYS A 106 -18.22 -16.17 -24.72
N MET A 107 -17.87 -16.02 -23.44
CA MET A 107 -18.45 -15.04 -22.53
C MET A 107 -17.68 -13.72 -22.49
N LEU A 108 -16.48 -13.63 -23.08
CA LEU A 108 -15.67 -12.41 -23.13
C LEU A 108 -16.44 -11.18 -23.65
N PRO A 109 -17.28 -11.25 -24.70
CA PRO A 109 -18.03 -10.09 -25.17
C PRO A 109 -19.02 -9.54 -24.13
N LYS A 110 -19.42 -10.35 -23.14
CA LYS A 110 -20.41 -9.99 -22.11
C LYS A 110 -19.78 -9.68 -20.75
N ILE A 111 -18.44 -9.77 -20.62
CA ILE A 111 -17.77 -9.65 -19.33
C ILE A 111 -18.04 -8.31 -18.63
N GLY A 112 -18.07 -7.22 -19.39
CA GLY A 112 -18.39 -5.90 -18.85
C GLY A 112 -19.81 -5.84 -18.26
N THR A 113 -20.77 -6.50 -18.89
CA THR A 113 -22.16 -6.60 -18.38
C THR A 113 -22.21 -7.43 -17.11
N TYR A 114 -21.52 -8.58 -17.07
CA TYR A 114 -21.45 -9.41 -15.86
C TYR A 114 -20.82 -8.67 -14.69
N PHE A 115 -19.72 -7.95 -14.92
CA PHE A 115 -19.07 -7.15 -13.89
C PHE A 115 -19.99 -6.05 -13.36
N ARG A 116 -20.75 -5.36 -14.22
CA ARG A 116 -21.74 -4.35 -13.80
C ARG A 116 -22.86 -4.95 -12.97
N ILE A 117 -23.40 -6.11 -13.35
CA ILE A 117 -24.45 -6.80 -12.59
C ILE A 117 -23.91 -7.23 -11.21
N ALA A 118 -22.74 -7.87 -11.16
CA ALA A 118 -22.11 -8.28 -9.90
C ALA A 118 -21.83 -7.08 -8.99
N SER A 119 -21.34 -5.98 -9.57
CA SER A 119 -21.12 -4.71 -8.86
C SER A 119 -22.42 -4.14 -8.31
N PHE A 120 -23.51 -4.14 -9.10
CA PHE A 120 -24.82 -3.68 -8.64
C PHE A 120 -25.35 -4.52 -7.49
N ILE A 121 -25.32 -5.85 -7.60
CA ILE A 121 -25.77 -6.76 -6.53
C ILE A 121 -24.91 -6.56 -5.27
N ASN A 122 -23.59 -6.41 -5.41
CA ASN A 122 -22.71 -6.14 -4.28
C ASN A 122 -22.99 -4.78 -3.64
N ASN A 123 -23.22 -3.75 -4.45
CA ASN A 123 -23.57 -2.43 -3.97
C ASN A 123 -24.94 -2.41 -3.31
N GLN A 124 -25.89 -3.24 -3.71
CA GLN A 124 -27.23 -3.21 -3.11
C GLN A 124 -27.36 -4.11 -1.87
N PHE A 125 -26.73 -5.28 -1.88
CA PHE A 125 -26.95 -6.33 -0.87
C PHE A 125 -25.64 -6.82 -0.22
N GLY A 126 -24.48 -6.40 -0.69
CA GLY A 126 -23.20 -6.77 -0.12
C GLY A 126 -22.90 -6.03 1.18
N LYS A 127 -22.10 -6.68 2.04
CA LYS A 127 -21.54 -6.01 3.22
C LYS A 127 -20.67 -4.85 2.77
N ARG A 128 -20.93 -3.66 3.31
CA ARG A 128 -20.11 -2.48 3.05
C ARG A 128 -18.70 -2.71 3.59
N LEU A 129 -17.70 -2.32 2.81
CA LEU A 129 -16.33 -2.28 3.28
C LEU A 129 -16.26 -1.22 4.40
N GLN A 130 -16.01 -1.69 5.62
CA GLN A 130 -15.73 -0.84 6.77
C GLN A 130 -14.37 -1.27 7.30
N SER A 131 -13.34 -0.53 6.88
CA SER A 131 -11.98 -0.70 7.40
C SER A 131 -11.86 -0.03 8.74
N ASP A 132 -11.14 -0.67 9.66
CA ASP A 132 -10.71 -0.05 10.92
C ASP A 132 -11.86 0.64 11.67
N ALA A 133 -13.09 0.12 11.59
CA ALA A 133 -14.30 0.85 11.99
C ALA A 133 -14.27 1.36 13.44
N GLU A 134 -13.58 0.62 14.30
CA GLU A 134 -13.40 0.96 15.72
C GLU A 134 -12.42 2.14 15.93
N PHE A 135 -11.42 2.29 15.06
CA PHE A 135 -10.30 3.24 15.22
C PHE A 135 -10.16 4.22 14.03
N SER A 136 -11.14 4.27 13.13
CA SER A 136 -11.01 5.00 11.87
C SER A 136 -10.75 6.49 12.08
N SER A 137 -11.38 7.08 13.10
CA SER A 137 -11.21 8.49 13.44
C SER A 137 -9.80 8.77 13.97
N GLU A 138 -9.28 7.91 14.86
CA GLU A 138 -7.93 8.02 15.42
C GLU A 138 -6.87 7.88 14.33
N ILE A 139 -7.05 6.93 13.41
CA ILE A 139 -6.19 6.73 12.25
C ILE A 139 -6.19 7.95 11.33
N ILE A 140 -7.38 8.46 10.96
CA ILE A 140 -7.50 9.62 10.07
C ILE A 140 -6.83 10.84 10.70
N GLU A 141 -7.02 11.05 12.00
CA GLU A 141 -6.42 12.16 12.71
C GLU A 141 -4.89 12.02 12.79
N LYS A 142 -4.38 10.82 13.13
CA LYS A 142 -2.94 10.54 13.12
C LYS A 142 -2.33 10.80 11.74
N MET A 143 -2.98 10.36 10.67
CA MET A 143 -2.52 10.64 9.30
C MET A 143 -2.50 12.14 9.01
N ARG A 144 -3.57 12.88 9.37
CA ARG A 144 -3.65 14.34 9.17
C ARG A 144 -2.58 15.10 9.91
N VAL A 145 -2.41 14.83 11.21
CA VAL A 145 -1.40 15.47 12.05
C VAL A 145 0.00 15.16 11.52
N SER A 146 0.25 13.91 11.10
CA SER A 146 1.57 13.48 10.62
C SER A 146 1.91 13.98 9.22
N LYS A 147 0.94 14.54 8.47
CA LYS A 147 1.08 14.90 7.05
C LYS A 147 2.29 15.80 6.80
N ASP A 148 2.41 16.85 7.61
CA ASP A 148 3.40 17.90 7.46
C ASP A 148 4.48 17.84 8.57
N ILE A 149 4.47 16.78 9.39
CA ILE A 149 5.50 16.52 10.40
C ILE A 149 6.71 15.89 9.74
N GLU A 150 7.89 16.45 10.01
CA GLU A 150 9.16 15.88 9.58
C GLU A 150 9.55 14.64 10.40
N ASN A 151 10.29 13.73 9.77
CA ASN A 151 10.78 12.53 10.42
C ASN A 151 12.03 12.88 11.24
N THR A 152 11.82 13.23 12.50
CA THR A 152 12.87 13.59 13.47
C THR A 152 13.88 12.45 13.64
N LEU A 153 13.41 11.21 13.62
CA LEU A 153 14.25 10.02 13.69
C LEU A 153 15.19 9.91 12.47
N ALA A 154 14.71 10.21 11.26
CA ALA A 154 15.57 10.20 10.08
C ALA A 154 16.69 11.25 10.18
N ALA A 155 16.38 12.44 10.70
CA ALA A 155 17.37 13.48 10.94
C ALA A 155 18.42 13.03 11.98
N GLU A 156 17.97 12.45 13.09
CA GLU A 156 18.85 11.93 14.14
C GLU A 156 19.75 10.78 13.62
N ALA A 157 19.18 9.87 12.83
CA ALA A 157 19.92 8.75 12.25
C ALA A 157 21.02 9.22 11.28
N GLU A 158 20.77 10.30 10.54
CA GLU A 158 21.74 10.93 9.66
C GLU A 158 22.84 11.65 10.46
N GLU A 159 22.46 12.47 11.45
CA GLU A 159 23.38 13.21 12.32
C GLU A 159 24.34 12.26 13.05
N LYS A 160 23.80 11.19 13.65
CA LYS A 160 24.59 10.21 14.40
C LYS A 160 25.23 9.13 13.53
N GLY A 161 25.01 9.19 12.21
CA GLY A 161 25.59 8.31 11.21
C GLY A 161 25.21 6.83 11.37
N TRP A 162 24.02 6.54 11.90
CA TRP A 162 23.60 5.18 12.24
C TRP A 162 23.62 4.23 11.05
N LEU A 163 23.24 4.73 9.87
CA LEU A 163 23.25 3.94 8.62
C LEU A 163 24.66 3.53 8.15
N ARG A 164 25.73 4.12 8.71
CA ARG A 164 27.12 3.83 8.35
C ARG A 164 27.82 2.98 9.40
N LYS A 165 27.24 2.86 10.60
CA LYS A 165 27.80 2.08 11.70
C LYS A 165 27.46 0.61 11.49
N LYS A 166 28.47 -0.26 11.59
CA LYS A 166 28.25 -1.71 11.64
C LYS A 166 27.70 -2.03 13.03
N LEU A 167 26.42 -2.35 13.11
CA LEU A 167 25.76 -2.71 14.36
C LEU A 167 26.09 -4.17 14.70
N VAL A 168 26.44 -4.40 15.96
CA VAL A 168 26.55 -5.76 16.51
C VAL A 168 25.19 -6.10 17.08
N PHE A 169 24.51 -6.99 16.36
CA PHE A 169 23.25 -7.57 16.75
C PHE A 169 23.50 -8.58 17.88
N GLN A 170 22.68 -8.52 18.93
CA GLN A 170 22.74 -9.42 20.08
C GLN A 170 21.47 -10.25 20.12
N SER A 171 21.60 -11.56 20.32
CA SER A 171 20.45 -12.43 20.58
C SER A 171 19.63 -11.86 21.71
N ILE A 172 18.31 -11.80 21.53
CA ILE A 172 17.39 -11.47 22.61
C ILE A 172 17.67 -12.40 23.78
N SER A 173 18.18 -11.82 24.86
CA SER A 173 18.18 -12.44 26.17
C SER A 173 16.80 -12.23 26.80
N SER A 174 16.44 -13.01 27.81
CA SER A 174 15.12 -12.91 28.47
C SER A 174 14.82 -11.55 29.12
N ASP A 175 15.78 -10.62 29.20
CA ASP A 175 15.57 -9.25 29.69
C ASP A 175 15.17 -8.30 28.55
N MET A 176 13.86 -8.13 28.39
CA MET A 176 13.22 -7.22 27.44
C MET A 176 12.57 -6.01 28.16
N SER A 177 13.01 -5.69 29.38
CA SER A 177 12.39 -4.65 30.22
C SER A 177 12.35 -3.25 29.58
N ASN A 178 13.24 -2.96 28.63
CA ASN A 178 13.30 -1.69 27.90
C ASN A 178 12.62 -1.72 26.53
N PHE A 179 12.08 -2.85 26.10
CA PHE A 179 11.38 -2.95 24.81
C PHE A 179 9.96 -2.38 24.93
N PRO A 180 9.50 -1.54 23.99
CA PRO A 180 8.18 -0.95 24.08
C PRO A 180 7.07 -2.00 23.96
N GLU A 181 6.23 -2.11 24.99
CA GLU A 181 4.99 -2.86 24.93
C GLU A 181 3.91 -2.04 24.22
N MET A 182 3.39 -2.57 23.11
CA MET A 182 2.33 -1.94 22.33
C MET A 182 1.15 -2.90 22.18
N THR A 183 -0.06 -2.40 22.40
CA THR A 183 -1.27 -3.17 22.13
C THR A 183 -1.53 -3.26 20.62
N ILE A 184 -2.38 -4.21 20.19
CA ILE A 184 -2.83 -4.28 18.78
C ILE A 184 -3.47 -2.97 18.32
N LYS A 185 -4.16 -2.26 19.24
CA LYS A 185 -4.70 -0.93 18.96
C LYS A 185 -3.57 0.06 18.64
N ASP A 186 -2.55 0.13 19.50
CA ASP A 186 -1.42 1.05 19.32
C ASP A 186 -0.67 0.77 18.01
N LEU A 187 -0.45 -0.51 17.70
CA LEU A 187 0.15 -0.94 16.43
C LEU A 187 -0.72 -0.53 15.24
N THR A 188 -2.03 -0.75 15.30
CA THR A 188 -2.95 -0.37 14.21
C THR A 188 -2.92 1.14 13.94
N ILE A 189 -2.86 1.96 15.00
CA ILE A 189 -2.75 3.41 14.89
C ILE A 189 -1.38 3.82 14.34
N LEU A 190 -0.30 3.18 14.81
CA LEU A 190 1.07 3.42 14.34
C LEU A 190 1.22 3.12 12.85
N PHE A 191 0.72 1.97 12.39
CA PHE A 191 0.70 1.58 10.99
C PHE A 191 -0.33 2.36 10.17
N THR A 192 -1.24 3.10 10.80
CA THR A 192 -2.37 3.81 10.20
C THR A 192 -3.34 2.92 9.41
N GLU A 193 -3.16 1.60 9.43
CA GLU A 193 -3.95 0.60 8.69
C GLU A 193 -3.81 -0.81 9.30
N THR A 194 -4.92 -1.53 9.46
CA THR A 194 -4.91 -2.96 9.82
C THR A 194 -4.29 -3.85 8.74
N TYR A 195 -4.38 -3.43 7.47
CA TYR A 195 -3.81 -4.18 6.35
C TYR A 195 -2.28 -4.23 6.41
N GLN A 196 -1.62 -3.09 6.63
CA GLN A 196 -0.15 -3.04 6.76
C GLN A 196 0.33 -3.87 7.95
N LEU A 197 -0.42 -3.84 9.06
CA LEU A 197 -0.15 -4.71 10.20
C LEU A 197 -0.29 -6.20 9.84
N SER A 198 -1.32 -6.58 9.09
CA SER A 198 -1.52 -7.98 8.66
C SER A 198 -0.41 -8.46 7.72
N GLN A 199 0.07 -7.58 6.83
CA GLN A 199 1.23 -7.86 5.99
C GLN A 199 2.50 -8.04 6.81
N ALA A 200 2.72 -7.20 7.84
CA ALA A 200 3.83 -7.36 8.77
C ALA A 200 3.83 -8.73 9.45
N VAL A 201 2.67 -9.18 9.93
CA VAL A 201 2.51 -10.50 10.55
C VAL A 201 2.79 -11.63 9.55
N SER A 202 2.30 -11.51 8.32
CA SER A 202 2.52 -12.51 7.27
C SER A 202 3.99 -12.63 6.89
N TYR A 203 4.68 -11.49 6.79
CA TYR A 203 6.12 -11.44 6.52
C TYR A 203 6.92 -12.11 7.64
N LEU A 204 6.60 -11.81 8.90
CA LEU A 204 7.22 -12.45 10.05
C LEU A 204 6.99 -13.97 10.05
N ALA A 205 5.79 -14.44 9.71
CA ALA A 205 5.49 -15.86 9.61
C ALA A 205 6.35 -16.56 8.54
N GLU A 206 6.50 -15.96 7.36
CA GLU A 206 7.38 -16.51 6.31
C GLU A 206 8.85 -16.60 6.72
N MET A 207 9.32 -15.69 7.57
CA MET A 207 10.69 -15.71 8.09
C MET A 207 10.91 -16.81 9.12
N ILE A 208 9.86 -17.18 9.87
CA ILE A 208 9.92 -18.24 10.89
C ILE A 208 9.86 -19.63 10.26
N ASP A 209 9.13 -19.81 9.15
CA ASP A 209 8.90 -21.13 8.51
C ASP A 209 10.06 -21.62 7.62
N LYS A 210 11.02 -20.76 7.23
CA LYS A 210 12.09 -21.07 6.25
C LYS A 210 13.44 -21.51 6.84
N ASP A 211 13.43 -22.10 8.04
CA ASP A 211 14.59 -22.50 8.87
C ASP A 211 15.31 -21.37 9.62
N VAL A 212 15.74 -21.76 10.83
CA VAL A 212 16.40 -21.01 11.90
C VAL A 212 15.37 -20.33 12.81
N LEU A 213 15.30 -20.80 14.07
CA LEU A 213 14.90 -20.00 15.25
C LEU A 213 15.14 -18.55 14.89
N ALA A 214 14.09 -17.76 14.65
CA ALA A 214 14.29 -16.34 14.39
C ALA A 214 15.02 -15.82 15.61
N PHE A 215 16.36 -15.74 15.53
CA PHE A 215 17.19 -15.04 16.46
C PHE A 215 16.79 -13.60 16.18
N LEU A 216 15.70 -13.21 16.83
CA LEU A 216 15.36 -11.84 17.03
C LEU A 216 16.58 -11.30 17.76
N ASP A 217 17.46 -10.72 16.98
CA ASP A 217 18.61 -10.03 17.50
C ASP A 217 18.23 -8.57 17.60
N TYR A 218 18.53 -7.97 18.75
CA TYR A 218 18.33 -6.55 18.97
C TYR A 218 19.70 -5.88 19.09
N CYS A 219 19.77 -4.59 18.75
CA CYS A 219 20.99 -3.82 18.96
C CYS A 219 20.78 -2.95 20.19
N ASN A 220 21.39 -3.34 21.32
CA ASN A 220 21.35 -2.57 22.56
C ASN A 220 22.22 -1.31 22.43
N MET A 221 21.72 -0.31 21.71
CA MET A 221 22.28 1.02 21.74
C MET A 221 21.58 1.78 22.85
N HIS A 222 22.23 1.91 24.00
CA HIS A 222 21.81 2.69 25.18
C HIS A 222 21.45 4.17 24.91
N VAL A 223 21.36 4.60 23.65
CA VAL A 223 21.10 5.97 23.19
C VAL A 223 20.17 5.99 21.95
N ILE A 224 19.44 4.91 21.65
CA ILE A 224 18.58 4.86 20.46
C ILE A 224 17.15 4.45 20.86
N VAL A 225 16.41 5.51 21.18
CA VAL A 225 14.98 5.67 20.96
C VAL A 225 14.04 5.12 22.03
N GLN A 226 13.69 6.04 22.94
CA GLN A 226 12.30 6.15 23.36
C GLN A 226 11.43 6.40 22.12
N THR A 227 10.56 5.43 21.82
CA THR A 227 9.45 5.47 20.84
C THR A 227 9.83 5.59 19.35
N GLU A 228 9.48 4.54 18.58
CA GLU A 228 9.41 4.44 17.09
C GLU A 228 10.51 3.70 16.31
N VAL A 229 11.68 3.34 16.87
CA VAL A 229 12.77 2.77 16.02
C VAL A 229 12.72 1.26 15.79
N GLU A 230 12.31 0.45 16.75
CA GLU A 230 12.48 -1.00 16.61
C GLU A 230 11.45 -1.64 15.67
N LEU A 231 10.31 -0.98 15.44
CA LEU A 231 9.33 -1.43 14.43
C LEU A 231 9.73 -1.09 12.99
N LEU A 232 10.57 -0.07 12.77
CA LEU A 232 10.86 0.44 11.42
C LEU A 232 11.77 -0.49 10.60
N ALA A 233 12.52 -1.39 11.26
CA ALA A 233 13.23 -2.48 10.59
C ALA A 233 12.26 -3.47 9.93
N ALA A 234 11.09 -3.72 10.53
CA ALA A 234 10.04 -4.56 9.94
C ALA A 234 9.29 -3.82 8.81
N VAL A 235 9.02 -2.51 8.97
CA VAL A 235 8.31 -1.71 7.95
C VAL A 235 9.14 -1.51 6.68
N HIS A 236 10.47 -1.43 6.79
CA HIS A 236 11.33 -1.30 5.60
C HIS A 236 11.36 -2.56 4.72
N MET A 237 11.01 -3.74 5.28
CA MET A 237 10.89 -4.99 4.53
C MET A 237 9.52 -5.16 3.85
N LEU A 238 8.49 -4.44 4.32
CA LEU A 238 7.13 -4.48 3.76
C LEU A 238 6.90 -3.52 2.59
N LEU A 239 7.86 -2.64 2.31
CA LEU A 239 7.76 -1.61 1.26
C LEU A 239 8.83 -1.75 0.15
N GLN A 240 9.52 -2.88 0.08
CA GLN A 240 10.33 -3.27 -1.10
C GLN A 240 9.54 -4.25 -1.96
#